data_AF-A0A8J4T5I7-F1
#
_entry.id   AF-A0A8J4T5I7-F1
#
_cell.length_a   1.000
_cell.length_b   1.000
_cell.length_c   1.000
_cell.angle_alpha   90.00
_cell.angle_beta   90.00
_cell.angle_gamma   90.00
#
_symmetry.space_group_name_H-M   'P 1'
#
loop_
_entity.id
_entity.type
_entity.pdbx_description
1 polymer ?
#
loop_
_entity_poly.entity_id
_entity_poly.type
_entity_poly.pdbx_seq_one_letter_code
_entity_poly.pdbx_strand_id
1 'polypeptide(L)'
;MSKDVYFVVTESTKTIKFFYPGNTVSLVCEPGSNLAQVQWHVNGQPVEKSNVNQVQHNTLLILNPSERDTGHYTCTSVETSMGVDYVTQTAEYELRLGDFMTPPLVQQTVQGQQSLFALK
;
A
#
# COMPACT_ATOMS: atom_id res chain seq x y z
N MET A 1 32.72 3.35 -8.81
CA MET A 1 31.73 3.85 -9.79
C MET A 1 30.43 4.02 -9.04
N SER A 2 30.06 5.27 -8.72
CA SER A 2 28.78 5.58 -8.07
C SER A 2 27.70 5.49 -9.15
N LYS A 3 26.67 4.67 -8.96
CA LYS A 3 25.49 4.72 -9.84
C LYS A 3 24.70 5.97 -9.46
N ASP A 4 24.44 6.84 -10.41
CA ASP A 4 23.54 7.96 -10.20
C ASP A 4 22.11 7.42 -10.14
N VAL A 5 21.40 7.71 -9.05
CA VAL A 5 20.02 7.29 -8.81
C VAL A 5 19.14 8.54 -8.78
N TYR A 6 18.11 8.60 -9.63
CA TYR A 6 17.13 9.66 -9.60
C TYR A 6 15.83 9.15 -8.98
N PHE A 7 15.36 9.85 -7.96
CA PHE A 7 14.05 9.62 -7.35
C PHE A 7 13.00 10.49 -8.04
N VAL A 8 12.05 9.85 -8.70
CA VAL A 8 10.82 10.48 -9.18
C VAL A 8 9.80 10.37 -8.06
N VAL A 9 9.61 11.46 -7.32
CA VAL A 9 8.61 11.53 -6.25
C VAL A 9 7.23 11.74 -6.89
N THR A 10 6.46 10.67 -6.96
CA THR A 10 5.04 10.69 -7.30
C THR A 10 4.21 10.81 -6.03
N GLU A 11 3.14 11.60 -6.07
CA GLU A 11 2.19 11.74 -4.96
C GLU A 11 1.38 10.44 -4.85
N SER A 12 1.77 9.54 -3.94
CA SER A 12 1.03 8.31 -3.66
C SER A 12 0.03 8.55 -2.53
N THR A 13 -1.23 8.15 -2.74
CA THR A 13 -2.21 8.11 -1.65
C THR A 13 -1.97 6.89 -0.79
N LYS A 14 -1.85 7.10 0.52
CA LYS A 14 -1.68 6.02 1.49
C LYS A 14 -2.98 5.23 1.66
N THR A 15 -2.94 3.94 1.33
CA THR A 15 -4.09 3.03 1.44
C THR A 15 -4.02 2.21 2.73
N ILE A 16 -5.02 2.30 3.60
CA ILE A 16 -5.09 1.45 4.79
C ILE A 16 -5.64 0.07 4.40
N LYS A 17 -4.90 -0.98 4.75
CA LYS A 17 -5.30 -2.38 4.57
C LYS A 17 -5.39 -3.04 5.93
N PHE A 18 -6.48 -3.76 6.14
CA PHE A 18 -6.67 -4.57 7.34
C PHE A 18 -6.44 -6.04 7.03
N PHE A 19 -5.85 -6.75 7.98
CA PHE A 19 -5.73 -8.20 7.93
C PHE A 19 -6.31 -8.84 9.18
N TYR A 20 -6.56 -10.14 9.09
CA TYR A 20 -7.04 -10.93 10.20
C TYR A 20 -6.26 -12.25 10.24
N PRO A 21 -5.93 -12.79 11.42
CA PRO A 21 -5.17 -14.03 11.51
C PRO A 21 -5.79 -15.14 10.63
N GLY A 22 -4.96 -15.78 9.82
CA GLY A 22 -5.37 -16.84 8.90
C GLY A 22 -5.82 -16.38 7.51
N ASN A 23 -5.88 -15.08 7.23
CA ASN A 23 -6.09 -14.58 5.87
C ASN A 23 -4.77 -14.35 5.13
N THR A 24 -4.86 -14.15 3.81
CA THR A 24 -3.74 -13.67 2.99
C THR A 24 -4.03 -12.25 2.58
N VAL A 25 -3.05 -11.37 2.70
CA VAL A 25 -3.13 -9.98 2.23
C VAL A 25 -2.36 -9.85 0.93
N SER A 26 -2.96 -9.17 -0.04
CA SER A 26 -2.33 -8.84 -1.31
C SER A 26 -2.16 -7.33 -1.43
N LEU A 27 -0.91 -6.87 -1.54
CA LEU A 27 -0.56 -5.49 -1.83
C LEU A 27 -0.10 -5.42 -3.28
N VAL A 28 -0.87 -4.73 -4.12
CA VAL A 28 -0.61 -4.64 -5.55
C VAL A 28 0.32 -3.47 -5.81
N CYS A 29 1.24 -3.64 -6.75
CA CYS A 29 2.05 -2.55 -7.23
C CYS A 29 2.03 -2.53 -8.74
N GLU A 30 1.77 -1.35 -9.31
CA GLU A 30 1.81 -1.15 -10.75
C GLU A 30 3.19 -0.58 -11.10
N PRO A 31 3.97 -1.26 -11.97
CA PRO A 31 5.24 -0.73 -12.42
C PRO A 31 5.00 0.44 -13.38
N GLY A 32 5.87 1.44 -13.35
CA GLY A 32 5.75 2.60 -14.25
C GLY A 32 6.03 2.28 -15.73
N SER A 33 6.70 1.17 -16.00
CA SER A 33 7.02 0.68 -17.34
C SER A 33 7.21 -0.85 -17.34
N ASN A 34 7.25 -1.47 -18.52
CA ASN A 34 7.51 -2.90 -18.69
C ASN A 34 8.98 -3.29 -18.48
N LEU A 35 9.88 -2.31 -18.40
CA LEU A 35 11.30 -2.51 -18.13
C LEU A 35 11.62 -2.35 -16.64
N ALA A 36 10.69 -1.79 -15.87
CA ALA A 36 10.87 -1.55 -14.46
C ALA A 36 10.68 -2.81 -13.61
N GLN A 37 11.47 -2.91 -12.54
CA GLN A 37 11.35 -3.93 -11.51
C GLN A 37 10.71 -3.35 -10.25
N VAL A 38 9.87 -4.13 -9.59
CA VAL A 38 9.22 -3.74 -8.33
C VAL A 38 10.09 -4.12 -7.14
N GLN A 39 10.26 -3.19 -6.22
CA GLN A 39 10.90 -3.40 -4.93
C GLN A 39 9.93 -3.01 -3.81
N TRP A 40 9.82 -3.87 -2.80
CA TRP A 40 8.97 -3.64 -1.65
C TRP A 40 9.80 -3.31 -0.43
N HIS A 41 9.34 -2.34 0.35
CA HIS A 41 9.92 -1.99 1.63
C HIS A 41 8.83 -1.98 2.70
N VAL A 42 9.19 -2.40 3.91
CA VAL A 42 8.37 -2.27 5.12
C VAL A 42 9.13 -1.41 6.13
N ASN A 43 8.51 -0.32 6.58
CA ASN A 43 9.12 0.64 7.49
C ASN A 43 10.51 1.13 7.01
N GLY A 44 10.65 1.29 5.69
CA GLY A 44 11.90 1.73 5.03
C GLY A 44 12.97 0.65 4.86
N GLN A 45 12.71 -0.60 5.26
CA GLN A 45 13.63 -1.73 5.06
C GLN A 45 13.13 -2.64 3.93
N PRO A 46 14.01 -3.24 3.10
CA PRO A 46 13.61 -4.17 2.07
C PRO A 46 12.80 -5.34 2.64
N VAL A 47 11.72 -5.70 1.96
CA VAL A 47 10.94 -6.89 2.32
C VAL A 47 11.70 -8.13 1.87
N GLU A 48 12.18 -8.90 2.85
CA GLU A 48 12.84 -10.17 2.61
C GLU A 48 11.83 -11.26 2.24
N LYS A 49 12.17 -12.08 1.24
CA LYS A 49 11.35 -13.22 0.82
C LYS A 49 11.37 -14.30 1.91
N SER A 50 10.18 -14.77 2.30
CA SER A 50 10.02 -15.77 3.36
C SER A 50 8.78 -16.63 3.13
N ASN A 51 8.47 -17.50 4.10
CA ASN A 51 7.19 -18.24 4.10
C ASN A 51 5.99 -17.32 4.34
N VAL A 52 6.19 -16.14 4.94
CA VAL A 52 5.17 -15.12 5.17
C VAL A 52 5.10 -14.17 3.98
N ASN A 53 6.24 -13.70 3.48
CA ASN A 53 6.30 -12.68 2.43
C ASN A 53 6.71 -13.30 1.08
N GLN A 54 5.81 -13.26 0.11
CA GLN A 54 6.05 -13.74 -1.26
C GLN A 54 5.74 -12.66 -2.27
N VAL A 55 6.68 -12.35 -3.15
CA VAL A 55 6.43 -11.48 -4.30
C VAL A 55 6.08 -12.34 -5.51
N GLN A 56 4.89 -12.12 -6.07
CA GLN A 56 4.44 -12.79 -7.30
C GLN A 56 4.06 -11.73 -8.34
N HIS A 57 4.77 -11.74 -9.47
CA HIS A 57 4.76 -10.68 -10.47
C HIS A 57 5.14 -9.33 -9.82
N ASN A 58 4.14 -8.54 -9.45
CA ASN A 58 4.31 -7.20 -8.90
C ASN A 58 3.53 -7.04 -7.58
N THR A 59 2.95 -8.13 -7.08
CA THR A 59 2.11 -8.15 -5.89
C THR A 59 2.89 -8.77 -4.74
N LEU A 60 2.93 -8.07 -3.60
CA LEU A 60 3.39 -8.65 -2.35
C LEU A 60 2.23 -9.38 -1.67
N LEU A 61 2.41 -10.69 -1.51
CA LEU A 61 1.53 -11.56 -0.74
C LEU A 61 2.10 -11.73 0.66
N ILE A 62 1.30 -11.40 1.67
CA ILE A 62 1.63 -11.59 3.08
C ILE A 62 0.70 -12.70 3.60
N LEU A 63 1.26 -13.89 3.78
CA LEU A 63 0.56 -15.12 4.09
C LEU A 63 0.43 -15.30 5.61
N ASN A 64 -0.79 -15.52 6.10
CA ASN A 64 -1.10 -15.66 7.52
C ASN A 64 -0.42 -14.60 8.41
N PRO A 65 -0.61 -13.30 8.11
CA PRO A 65 0.05 -12.23 8.83
C PRO A 65 -0.31 -12.22 10.32
N SER A 66 0.64 -11.75 11.11
CA SER A 66 0.56 -11.51 12.54
C SER A 66 0.73 -10.02 12.84
N GLU A 67 0.52 -9.61 14.09
CA GLU A 67 0.76 -8.22 14.52
C GLU A 67 2.16 -7.69 14.17
N ARG A 68 3.16 -8.57 14.08
CA ARG A 68 4.55 -8.21 13.73
C ARG A 68 4.70 -7.79 12.27
N ASP A 69 3.76 -8.17 11.42
CA ASP A 69 3.75 -7.83 10.00
C ASP A 69 3.04 -6.49 9.75
N THR A 70 2.47 -5.86 10.78
CA THR A 70 1.95 -4.49 10.68
C THR A 70 3.04 -3.50 10.31
N GLY A 71 2.66 -2.43 9.61
CA GLY A 71 3.60 -1.38 9.26
C GLY A 71 3.27 -0.64 7.98
N HIS A 72 4.24 0.18 7.60
CA HIS A 72 4.19 1.02 6.42
C HIS A 72 4.88 0.33 5.26
N TYR A 73 4.10 -0.13 4.28
CA TYR A 73 4.61 -0.81 3.10
C TYR A 73 4.66 0.15 1.92
N THR A 74 5.83 0.29 1.31
CA THR A 74 6.01 1.07 0.09
C THR A 74 6.46 0.18 -1.05
N CYS A 75 5.92 0.45 -2.23
CA CYS A 75 6.42 -0.12 -3.47
C CYS A 75 7.15 0.94 -4.28
N THR A 76 8.35 0.58 -4.76
CA THR A 76 9.08 1.36 -5.75
C THR A 76 9.22 0.58 -7.06
N SER A 77 9.07 1.29 -8.17
CA SER A 77 9.33 0.83 -9.52
C SER A 77 10.69 1.37 -9.94
N VAL A 78 11.63 0.49 -10.27
CA VAL A 78 13.02 0.84 -10.63
C VAL A 78 13.29 0.45 -12.07
N GLU A 79 13.54 1.43 -12.92
CA GLU A 79 13.97 1.24 -14.31
C GLU A 79 15.40 1.72 -14.48
N THR A 80 16.28 0.85 -15.00
CA THR A 80 17.67 1.24 -15.31
C THR A 80 17.79 1.56 -16.79
N SER A 81 18.21 2.79 -17.11
CA SER A 81 18.49 3.22 -18.48
C SER A 81 19.84 3.93 -18.54
N MET A 82 20.68 3.55 -19.51
CA MET A 82 22.03 4.10 -19.67
C MET A 82 22.90 4.10 -18.39
N GLY A 83 22.71 3.10 -17.52
CA GLY A 83 23.46 2.97 -16.26
C GLY A 83 22.96 3.85 -15.10
N VAL A 84 21.82 4.51 -15.30
CA VAL A 84 21.14 5.35 -14.32
C VAL A 84 19.86 4.65 -13.86
N ASP A 85 19.62 4.65 -12.55
CA ASP A 85 18.40 4.08 -11.98
C ASP A 85 17.34 5.18 -11.78
N TYR A 86 16.17 4.98 -12.40
CA TYR A 86 14.99 5.82 -12.24
C TYR A 86 14.02 5.13 -11.28
N VAL A 87 13.86 5.70 -10.09
CA VAL A 87 13.06 5.11 -9.01
C VAL A 87 11.79 5.91 -8.82
N THR A 88 10.63 5.28 -8.97
CA THR A 88 9.32 5.89 -8.77
C THR A 88 8.58 5.18 -7.65
N GLN A 89 8.07 5.89 -6.65
CA GLN A 89 7.20 5.28 -5.62
C GLN A 89 5.78 5.16 -6.14
N THR A 90 5.31 3.93 -6.35
CA THR A 90 4.04 3.67 -7.07
C THR A 90 2.88 3.31 -6.15
N ALA A 91 3.14 2.81 -4.94
CA ALA A 91 2.09 2.50 -3.98
C ALA A 91 2.56 2.65 -2.52
N GLU A 92 1.62 3.06 -1.66
CA GLU A 92 1.84 3.24 -0.22
C GLU A 92 0.68 2.60 0.55
N TYR A 93 1.01 1.72 1.49
CA TYR A 93 0.05 0.99 2.29
C TYR A 93 0.34 1.11 3.79
N GLU A 94 -0.72 1.20 4.58
CA GLU A 94 -0.66 0.96 6.02
C GLU A 94 -1.34 -0.36 6.35
N LEU A 95 -0.55 -1.36 6.72
CA LEU A 95 -1.08 -2.65 7.11
C LEU A 95 -1.36 -2.66 8.62
N ARG A 96 -2.63 -2.84 8.96
CA ARG A 96 -3.11 -2.87 10.35
C ARG A 96 -3.80 -4.20 10.64
N LEU A 97 -3.64 -4.69 11.87
CA LEU A 97 -4.50 -5.76 12.37
C LEU A 97 -5.94 -5.22 12.44
N GLY A 98 -6.88 -5.95 11.85
CA GLY A 98 -8.29 -5.64 11.95
C GLY A 98 -8.85 -6.11 13.29
N ASP A 99 -9.54 -5.22 13.99
CA ASP A 99 -10.24 -5.55 15.21
C ASP A 99 -11.60 -6.17 14.88
N PHE A 100 -11.78 -7.45 15.18
CA PHE A 100 -13.09 -8.10 15.11
C PHE A 100 -14.11 -7.59 16.15
N MET A 101 -13.64 -6.82 17.14
CA MET A 101 -14.44 -6.39 18.29
C MET A 101 -14.94 -4.95 18.20
N THR A 102 -14.50 -4.15 17.22
CA THR A 102 -15.05 -2.81 17.01
C THR A 102 -16.24 -2.90 16.06
N PRO A 103 -17.48 -2.61 16.53
CA PRO A 103 -18.60 -2.41 15.61
C PRO A 103 -18.23 -1.28 14.63
N PRO A 104 -18.63 -1.36 13.35
CA PRO A 104 -18.43 -0.24 12.44
C PRO A 104 -19.08 0.99 13.06
N LEU A 105 -18.29 2.04 13.31
CA LEU A 105 -18.83 3.35 13.68
C LEU A 105 -19.69 3.79 12.50
N VAL A 106 -21.01 3.65 12.67
CA VAL A 106 -22.01 4.17 11.75
C VAL A 106 -21.62 5.61 11.44
N GLN A 107 -21.29 5.88 10.18
CA GLN A 107 -20.97 7.21 9.71
C GLN A 107 -22.26 8.02 9.85
N GLN A 108 -22.39 8.77 10.94
CA GLN A 108 -23.54 9.64 11.17
C GLN A 108 -23.49 10.75 10.11
N THR A 109 -24.19 10.55 9.00
CA THR A 109 -24.50 11.63 8.08
C THR A 109 -25.54 12.52 8.73
N VAL A 110 -25.10 13.59 9.39
CA VAL A 110 -25.96 14.71 9.76
C VAL A 110 -25.96 15.71 8.59
N GLN A 111 -26.75 15.45 7.56
CA GLN A 111 -27.13 16.41 6.50
C GLN A 111 -28.46 15.93 5.88
N GLY A 112 -29.56 16.67 5.82
CA GLY A 112 -29.89 18.01 6.25
C GLY A 112 -31.43 18.13 6.32
N GLN A 113 -31.92 18.93 7.26
CA GLN A 113 -33.33 19.18 7.47
C GLN A 113 -33.87 20.12 6.37
N GLN A 114 -34.60 19.60 5.39
CA GLN A 114 -35.40 20.43 4.49
C GLN A 114 -36.81 20.58 5.09
N SER A 115 -36.99 21.62 5.89
CA SER A 115 -38.31 22.13 6.23
C SER A 115 -38.91 22.84 5.01
N LEU A 116 -39.86 22.21 4.32
CA LEU A 116 -40.73 22.89 3.36
C LEU A 116 -41.80 23.68 4.13
N PHE A 117 -41.69 25.01 4.10
CA PHE A 117 -42.78 25.91 4.47
C PHE A 117 -43.79 25.93 3.32
N ALA A 118 -45.01 25.45 3.55
CA ALA A 118 -46.13 25.67 2.66
C ALA A 118 -46.69 27.08 2.88
N LEU A 119 -46.67 27.93 1.86
CA LEU A 119 -47.46 29.16 1.83
C LEU A 119 -48.76 28.90 1.07
N LYS A 120 -49.82 29.41 1.69
CA LYS A 120 -51.24 29.33 1.34
C LYS A 120 -51.57 30.24 0.17
#